data_AF-A0A6P7HBB2-F1
#
_entry.id   AF-A0A6P7HBB2-F1
#
_cell.length_a   1.000
_cell.length_b   1.000
_cell.length_c   1.000
_cell.angle_alpha   90.00
_cell.angle_beta   90.00
_cell.angle_gamma   90.00
#
_symmetry.space_group_name_H-M   'P 1'
#
loop_
_entity.id
_entity.type
_entity.pdbx_description
1 polymer ?
#
loop_
_entity_poly.entity_id
_entity_poly.type
_entity_poly.pdbx_seq_one_letter_code
_entity_poly.pdbx_strand_id
1 'polypeptide(L)' 'QATKDAGTIAGLDVLRIINEPTAAAIAYGLDKKGDDDKYVLIFDLGGGTFDVSILLISGGIFEVKSTAGDTHLGNFLPI' A
#
# COMPACT_ATOMS: atom_id res chain seq x y z
N GLN A 1 -14.62 -6.47 0.38
CA GLN A 1 -16.03 -6.23 0.77
C GLN A 1 -16.14 -6.06 2.28
N ALA A 2 -15.73 -7.03 3.10
CA ALA A 2 -15.76 -6.95 4.57
C ALA A 2 -15.17 -5.64 5.15
N THR A 3 -14.01 -5.18 4.65
CA THR A 3 -13.39 -3.92 5.10
C THR A 3 -14.27 -2.69 4.83
N LYS A 4 -14.98 -2.67 3.70
CA LYS A 4 -15.91 -1.58 3.36
C LYS A 4 -17.13 -1.61 4.29
N ASP A 5 -17.67 -2.81 4.51
CA ASP A 5 -18.82 -3.01 5.39
C ASP A 5 -18.50 -2.62 6.83
N ALA A 6 -17.30 -2.96 7.32
CA ALA A 6 -16.80 -2.52 8.62
C ALA A 6 -16.76 -0.99 8.75
N GLY A 7 -16.31 -0.29 7.70
CA GLY A 7 -16.33 1.17 7.66
C GLY A 7 -17.76 1.75 7.72
N THR A 8 -18.70 1.17 6.97
CA THR A 8 -20.12 1.57 7.00
C THR A 8 -20.75 1.32 8.38
N ILE A 9 -20.46 0.18 9.01
CA ILE A 9 -20.93 -0.15 10.37
C ILE A 9 -20.37 0.85 11.39
N ALA A 10 -19.12 1.29 11.21
CA ALA A 10 -18.50 2.35 12.01
C ALA A 10 -19.06 3.76 11.73
N GLY A 11 -20.05 3.89 10.81
CA GLY A 11 -20.66 5.16 10.46
C GLY A 11 -19.87 6.01 9.47
N LEU A 12 -18.90 5.42 8.75
CA LEU A 12 -18.08 6.11 7.75
C LEU A 12 -18.63 5.91 6.34
N ASP A 13 -18.61 6.97 5.54
CA ASP A 13 -18.84 6.87 4.10
C ASP A 13 -17.56 6.43 3.38
N VAL A 14 -17.47 5.14 3.06
CA VAL A 14 -16.29 4.55 2.43
C VAL A 14 -16.30 4.78 0.92
N LEU A 15 -15.73 5.93 0.51
CA LEU A 15 -15.65 6.36 -0.89
C LEU A 15 -14.87 5.41 -1.79
N ARG A 16 -13.72 4.91 -1.31
CA ARG A 16 -12.84 4.00 -2.05
C ARG A 16 -11.96 3.21 -1.10
N ILE A 17 -11.75 1.93 -1.41
CA ILE A 17 -10.67 1.12 -0.83
C ILE A 17 -9.49 1.17 -1.80
N ILE A 18 -8.31 1.47 -1.28
CA ILE A 18 -7.06 1.51 -2.03
C ILE A 18 -6.04 0.59 -1.38
N ASN A 19 -5.10 0.08 -2.17
CA ASN A 19 -4.01 -0.75 -1.66
C ASN A 19 -3.03 0.11 -0.84
N GLU A 20 -2.49 -0.45 0.24
CA GLU A 20 -1.47 0.18 1.08
C GLU A 20 -0.25 0.67 0.30
N PRO A 21 0.39 -0.11 -0.61
CA PRO A 21 1.53 0.40 -1.38
C PRO A 21 1.17 1.58 -2.30
N THR A 22 -0.06 1.62 -2.81
CA THR A 22 -0.55 2.76 -3.59
C THR A 22 -0.76 3.98 -2.70
N ALA A 23 -1.34 3.80 -1.52
CA ALA A 23 -1.52 4.88 -0.54
C ALA A 23 -0.17 5.48 -0.12
N ALA A 24 0.83 4.63 0.15
CA ALA A 24 2.18 5.06 0.46
C ALA A 24 2.79 5.88 -0.69
N ALA A 25 2.69 5.39 -1.93
CA ALA A 25 3.26 6.07 -3.08
C ALA A 25 2.59 7.46 -3.35
N ILE A 26 1.28 7.58 -3.10
CA ILE A 26 0.55 8.86 -3.15
C ILE A 26 1.01 9.80 -2.02
N ALA A 27 1.19 9.28 -0.80
CA ALA A 27 1.63 10.11 0.35
C ALA A 27 3.00 10.75 0.13
N TYR A 28 3.90 10.06 -0.57
CA TYR A 28 5.21 10.60 -0.97
C TYR A 28 5.15 11.55 -2.18
N GLY A 29 3.96 11.80 -2.75
CA GLY A 29 3.76 12.67 -3.90
C GLY A 29 4.45 12.16 -5.17
N LEU A 30 4.60 10.83 -5.29
CA LEU A 30 5.31 10.22 -6.41
C LEU A 30 4.50 10.26 -7.71
N ASP A 31 3.19 10.51 -7.63
CA ASP A 31 2.30 10.86 -8.74
C ASP A 31 2.62 12.22 -9.39
N LYS A 32 3.24 13.14 -8.64
CA LYS A 32 3.45 14.53 -9.07
C LYS A 32 4.85 14.83 -9.60
N LYS A 33 5.77 13.87 -9.50
CA LYS A 33 7.16 14.07 -9.92
C LYS A 33 7.37 13.59 -11.36
N GLY A 34 7.10 14.45 -12.35
CA GLY A 34 7.56 14.32 -13.73
C GLY A 34 6.93 13.20 -14.58
N ASP A 35 7.08 13.31 -15.90
CA ASP A 35 6.48 12.41 -16.90
C ASP A 35 7.26 11.09 -17.10
N ASP A 36 8.39 10.91 -16.43
CA ASP A 36 9.22 9.72 -16.58
C ASP A 36 8.68 8.54 -15.76
N ASP A 37 8.74 7.35 -16.35
CA ASP A 37 8.43 6.08 -15.68
C ASP A 37 9.34 5.86 -14.46
N LYS A 38 8.74 5.55 -13.31
CA LYS A 38 9.47 5.33 -12.06
C LYS A 38 9.16 3.99 -11.45
N TYR A 39 10.22 3.25 -11.11
CA TYR A 39 10.12 2.08 -10.26
C TYR A 39 10.27 2.51 -8.80
N VAL A 40 9.30 2.14 -7.98
CA VAL A 40 9.25 2.45 -6.55
C VAL A 40 9.16 1.15 -5.77
N LEU A 41 10.09 0.95 -4.84
CA LEU A 41 10.01 -0.13 -3.87
C LEU A 41 9.34 0.41 -2.60
N ILE A 42 8.25 -0.23 -2.20
CA ILE A 42 7.60 -0.02 -0.91
C ILE A 42 8.07 -1.14 0.02
N PHE A 43 8.57 -0.72 1.18
CA PHE A 43 8.97 -1.59 2.26
C PHE A 43 8.04 -1.32 3.44
N ASP A 44 7.19 -2.30 3.78
CA ASP A 44 6.27 -2.23 4.91
C ASP A 44 6.67 -3.29 5.93
N LEU A 45 7.12 -2.85 7.10
CA LEU A 45 7.45 -3.72 8.22
C LEU A 45 6.56 -3.39 9.40
N GLY A 46 5.47 -4.14 9.50
CA GLY A 46 4.46 -4.00 10.53
C GLY A 46 4.81 -4.72 11.83
N GLY A 47 3.79 -4.86 12.67
CA GLY A 47 3.90 -5.58 13.94
C GLY A 47 4.07 -7.09 13.76
N GLY A 48 3.34 -7.70 12.84
CA GLY A 48 3.40 -9.16 12.59
C GLY A 48 3.52 -9.55 11.12
N THR A 49 3.59 -8.58 10.22
CA THR A 49 3.68 -8.79 8.78
C THR A 49 4.80 -7.94 8.19
N PHE A 50 5.45 -8.50 7.18
CA PHE A 50 6.47 -7.84 6.40
C PHE A 50 6.10 -7.96 4.93
N ASP A 51 5.85 -6.84 4.27
CA ASP A 51 5.41 -6.78 2.88
C ASP A 51 6.32 -5.85 2.07
N VAL A 52 6.74 -6.32 0.90
CA VAL A 52 7.54 -5.56 -0.06
C VAL A 52 6.80 -5.56 -1.39
N SER A 53 6.60 -4.38 -1.95
CA SER A 53 5.97 -4.23 -3.27
C SER A 53 6.80 -3.36 -4.19
N ILE A 54 6.89 -3.74 -5.46
CA ILE A 54 7.46 -2.91 -6.53
C ILE A 54 6.32 -2.33 -7.35
N LEU A 55 6.30 -1.01 -7.46
CA LEU A 55 5.34 -0.26 -8.26
C LEU A 55 6.04 0.41 -9.43
N LEU A 56 5.42 0.36 -10.59
CA LEU A 56 5.70 1.26 -11.69
C LEU A 56 4.72 2.42 -11.62
N ILE A 57 5.24 3.65 -11.61
CA ILE A 57 4.46 4.88 -11.71
C ILE A 57 4.72 5.46 -13.09
N SER A 58 3.68 5.55 -13.90
CA SER A 58 3.75 6.12 -15.26
C SER A 58 2.53 7.02 -15.48
N GLY A 59 2.76 8.30 -15.77
CA GLY A 59 1.67 9.26 -16.02
C GLY A 59 0.62 9.33 -14.90
N GLY A 60 1.04 9.20 -13.63
CA GLY A 60 0.13 9.18 -12.46
C GLY A 60 -0.65 7.87 -12.26
N ILE A 61 -0.45 6.87 -13.12
CA ILE A 61 -0.98 5.52 -12.96
C ILE A 61 0.00 4.70 -12.12
N PHE A 62 -0.53 4.04 -11.09
CA PHE A 62 0.22 3.14 -10.23
C PHE A 62 -0.05 1.69 -10.62
N GLU A 63 0.97 0.98 -11.07
CA GLU A 63 0.90 -0.43 -11.42
C GLU A 63 1.78 -1.25 -10.47
N VAL A 64 1.18 -2.20 -9.74
CA VAL A 64 1.93 -3.14 -8.91
C VAL A 64 2.54 -4.21 -9.81
N LYS A 65 3.88 -4.28 -9.86
CA LYS A 65 4.62 -5.25 -10.67
C LYS A 65 4.88 -6.54 -9.92
N SER A 66 5.15 -6.45 -8.63
CA SER A 66 5.33 -7.60 -7.76
C SER A 66 5.07 -7.24 -6.31
N THR A 67 4.63 -8.24 -5.55
CA THR A 67 4.50 -8.19 -4.09
C THR A 67 5.07 -9.49 -3.54
N ALA A 68 5.89 -9.38 -2.50
CA ALA A 68 6.46 -10.50 -1.75
C ALA A 68 6.55 -10.11 -0.28
N GLY A 69 6.66 -11.08 0.62
CA GLY A 69 6.65 -10.78 2.04
C GLY A 69 6.58 -12.04 2.90
N ASP A 70 6.52 -11.82 4.20
CA ASP A 70 6.29 -12.84 5.21
C ASP A 70 5.16 -12.38 6.14
N THR A 71 4.06 -13.13 6.14
CA THR A 71 2.86 -12.83 6.94
C THR A 71 3.00 -13.15 8.42
N HIS A 72 4.17 -13.65 8.86
CA HIS A 72 4.47 -13.98 10.25
C HIS A 72 5.75 -13.29 10.76
N LEU A 73 6.34 -12.39 9.97
CA LEU A 73 7.51 -11.62 10.37
C LEU A 73 7.09 -10.18 10.68
N GLY A 74 7.37 -9.71 11.88
CA GLY A 74 7.19 -8.30 12.23
C GLY A 74 7.89 -7.95 13.54
N ASN A 75 7.75 -6.71 13.98
CA ASN A 75 8.45 -6.22 15.17
C ASN A 75 7.90 -6.76 16.51
N PHE A 76 6.76 -7.47 16.51
CA PHE A 76 6.28 -8.18 17.68
C PHE A 76 6.97 -9.54 17.82
N LEU A 77 7.94 -9.60 18.74
CA LEU A 77 8.34 -10.86 19.36
C LEU A 77 7.27 -11.27 20.38
N PRO A 78 6.79 -12.54 20.40
CA PRO A 78 5.96 -13.03 21.48
C PRO A 78 6.78 -12.99 22.77
N ILE A 79 6.37 -12.10 23.69
CA ILE A 79 6.76 -12.10 25.11
C ILE A 79 5.82 -13.02 25.87
#